data_AF-A0A9D4FUX1-F1
#
_entry.id   AF-A0A9D4FUX1-F1
#
_cell.length_a   1.000
_cell.length_b   1.000
_cell.length_c   1.000
_cell.angle_alpha   90.00
_cell.angle_beta   90.00
_cell.angle_gamma   90.00
#
_symmetry.space_group_name_H-M   'P 1'
#
loop_
_entity.id
_entity.type
_entity.pdbx_description
1 polymer ?
#
loop_
_entity_poly.entity_id
_entity_poly.type
_entity_poly.pdbx_seq_one_letter_code
_entity_poly.pdbx_strand_id
1 'polypeptide(L)' 'MYIIYHYNSAVTVGEPGELVGKIVAGDPLRQFDGYVSKEATNKKVAMNVFKKGDMAFLTGMLAVGDIVEAYVLVNVH' A
#
# COMPACT_ATOMS: atom_id res chain seq x y z
N MET A 1 14.60 1.97 1.16
CA MET A 1 14.02 1.67 2.48
C MET A 1 13.72 2.99 3.18
N TYR A 2 12.47 3.19 3.62
CA TYR A 2 11.85 4.30 4.39
C TYR A 2 11.98 5.75 3.91
N ILE A 3 10.84 6.49 3.81
CA ILE A 3 10.58 7.79 4.48
C ILE A 3 9.04 7.99 4.59
N ILE A 4 8.63 8.30 5.81
CA ILE A 4 7.29 8.53 6.36
C ILE A 4 6.73 9.90 5.95
N TYR A 5 5.45 9.96 5.59
CA TYR A 5 4.51 11.06 5.88
C TYR A 5 3.09 10.49 5.69
N HIS A 6 2.27 10.48 6.74
CA HIS A 6 0.87 10.04 6.67
C HIS A 6 -0.04 11.20 7.04
N TYR A 7 -0.99 11.49 6.15
CA TYR A 7 -2.15 12.33 6.41
C TYR A 7 -3.36 11.38 6.35
N ASN A 8 -4.05 11.22 7.48
CA ASN A 8 -5.37 10.59 7.61
C ASN A 8 -5.54 9.05 7.66
N SER A 9 -4.72 8.33 8.44
CA SER A 9 -5.22 7.34 9.42
C SER A 9 -4.05 6.71 10.15
N ALA A 10 -4.08 6.75 11.49
CA ALA A 10 -3.14 6.00 12.30
C ALA A 10 -3.48 4.51 12.18
N VAL A 11 -2.47 3.66 11.99
CA VAL A 11 -2.64 2.21 12.24
C VAL A 11 -2.90 2.07 13.74
N THR A 12 -4.09 1.61 14.12
CA THR A 12 -4.37 1.33 15.53
C THR A 12 -3.56 0.10 15.93
N VAL A 13 -2.90 0.18 17.08
CA VAL A 13 -2.11 -0.95 17.58
C VAL A 13 -3.03 -2.15 17.80
N GLY A 14 -2.63 -3.32 17.29
CA GLY A 14 -3.42 -4.55 17.35
C GLY A 14 -4.49 -4.70 16.26
N GLU A 15 -4.70 -3.74 15.37
CA GLU A 15 -5.59 -3.93 14.22
C GLU A 15 -4.86 -4.65 13.07
N PRO A 16 -5.46 -5.69 12.47
CA PRO A 16 -4.91 -6.32 11.29
C PRO A 16 -5.10 -5.44 10.06
N GLY A 17 -4.12 -5.47 9.16
CA GLY A 17 -4.33 -5.01 7.79
C GLY A 17 -3.25 -5.50 6.84
N GLU A 18 -3.30 -5.01 5.61
CA GLU A 18 -2.41 -5.48 4.55
C GLU A 18 -1.19 -4.59 4.37
N LEU A 19 -0.01 -5.19 4.25
CA LEU A 19 1.20 -4.49 3.85
C LEU A 19 1.10 -3.99 2.40
N VAL A 20 1.43 -2.72 2.17
CA VAL A 20 1.38 -2.13 0.84
C VAL A 20 2.66 -1.39 0.46
N GLY A 21 2.99 -1.43 -0.83
CA GLY A 21 4.12 -0.69 -1.41
C GLY A 21 3.64 0.54 -2.17
N LYS A 22 4.22 1.71 -1.94
CA LYS A 22 3.86 2.91 -2.70
C LYS A 22 4.32 2.79 -4.16
N ILE A 23 3.42 3.05 -5.10
CA ILE A 23 3.74 3.09 -6.53
C ILE A 23 4.10 4.53 -6.90
N VAL A 24 5.26 4.72 -7.53
CA VAL A 24 5.73 6.01 -8.04
C VAL A 24 6.12 5.85 -9.51
N ALA A 25 5.32 6.43 -10.40
CA ALA A 25 5.61 6.39 -11.83
C ALA A 25 6.93 7.11 -12.14
N GLY A 26 7.80 6.46 -12.92
CA GLY A 26 9.11 6.99 -13.31
C GLY A 26 10.23 6.79 -12.29
N ASP A 27 9.96 6.19 -11.12
CA ASP A 27 10.98 5.69 -10.20
C ASP A 27 11.18 4.19 -10.43
N PRO A 28 12.30 3.73 -11.02
CA PRO A 28 12.50 2.32 -11.35
C PRO A 28 12.43 1.36 -10.16
N LEU A 29 12.67 1.84 -8.94
CA LEU A 29 12.60 1.03 -7.72
C LEU A 29 11.20 0.95 -7.12
N ARG A 30 10.30 1.83 -7.55
CA ARG A 30 8.94 1.98 -7.00
C ARG A 30 7.86 2.00 -8.08
N GLN A 31 8.23 1.79 -9.34
CA GLN A 31 7.27 1.61 -10.41
C GLN A 31 6.64 0.22 -10.31
N PHE A 32 5.40 0.14 -10.73
CA PHE A 32 4.70 -1.11 -10.89
C PHE A 32 4.01 -1.08 -12.25
N ASP A 33 4.58 -1.81 -13.21
CA ASP A 33 4.09 -1.82 -14.60
C ASP A 33 2.85 -2.73 -14.78
N GLY A 34 2.47 -3.43 -13.72
CA GLY A 34 1.36 -4.36 -13.70
C GLY A 34 1.74 -5.78 -14.12
N TYR A 35 0.73 -6.64 -14.12
CA TYR A 35 0.78 -7.98 -14.67
C TYR A 35 0.33 -7.98 -16.13
N VAL A 36 0.58 -9.10 -16.81
CA VAL A 36 0.11 -9.36 -18.18
C VAL A 36 -1.41 -9.17 -18.30
N SER A 37 -2.17 -9.61 -17.30
CA SER A 37 -3.61 -9.35 -17.23
C SER A 37 -3.88 -8.01 -16.58
N LYS A 38 -4.53 -7.11 -17.33
CA LYS A 38 -5.01 -5.83 -16.80
C LYS A 38 -5.96 -6.00 -15.61
N GLU A 39 -6.78 -7.05 -15.61
CA GLU A 39 -7.67 -7.35 -14.50
C GLU A 39 -6.88 -7.73 -13.24
N ALA A 40 -5.83 -8.53 -13.38
CA ALA A 40 -4.94 -8.88 -12.27
C ALA A 40 -4.18 -7.65 -11.75
N THR A 41 -3.75 -6.74 -12.63
CA THR A 41 -3.15 -5.45 -12.25
C THR A 41 -4.12 -4.62 -11.43
N ASN A 42 -5.34 -4.42 -11.92
CA ASN A 42 -6.34 -3.61 -11.23
C ASN A 42 -6.69 -4.15 -9.84
N LYS A 43 -6.69 -5.49 -9.65
CA LYS A 43 -6.89 -6.11 -8.34
C LYS A 43 -5.74 -5.88 -7.36
N LYS A 44 -4.56 -5.48 -7.84
CA LYS A 44 -3.36 -5.25 -7.03
C LYS A 44 -3.01 -3.78 -6.86
N VAL A 45 -3.79 -2.86 -7.44
CA VAL A 45 -3.57 -1.41 -7.31
C VAL A 45 -4.68 -0.79 -6.48
N ALA A 46 -4.31 -0.19 -5.36
CA ALA A 46 -5.18 0.65 -4.54
C ALA A 46 -4.89 2.13 -4.81
N MET A 47 -5.93 2.96 -4.80
CA MET A 47 -5.86 4.40 -5.06
C MET A 47 -6.10 5.20 -3.79
N ASN A 48 -5.49 6.38 -3.69
CA ASN A 48 -5.70 7.32 -2.58
C ASN A 48 -5.37 6.74 -1.20
N VAL A 49 -4.29 5.95 -1.13
CA VAL A 49 -3.90 5.21 0.07
C VAL A 49 -3.21 6.11 1.09
N PHE A 50 -2.28 6.97 0.65
CA PHE A 50 -1.60 7.92 1.54
C PHE A 50 -2.07 9.36 1.33
N LYS A 51 -2.50 9.68 0.11
CA LYS A 51 -3.12 10.96 -0.27
C LYS A 51 -3.93 10.82 -1.54
N LYS A 52 -4.90 11.72 -1.75
CA LYS A 52 -5.67 11.76 -2.99
C LYS A 52 -4.73 11.82 -4.22
N GLY A 53 -4.94 10.90 -5.17
CA GLY A 53 -4.21 10.78 -6.42
C GLY A 53 -2.97 9.88 -6.37
N ASP A 54 -2.63 9.28 -5.23
CA ASP A 54 -1.55 8.29 -5.17
C ASP A 54 -2.04 6.85 -5.42
N MET A 55 -1.06 5.96 -5.57
CA MET A 55 -1.26 4.55 -5.85
C MET A 55 -0.39 3.71 -4.92
N ALA A 56 -0.91 2.54 -4.53
CA ALA A 56 -0.16 1.53 -3.81
C ALA A 56 -0.40 0.14 -4.40
N PHE A 57 0.63 -0.69 -4.34
CA PHE A 57 0.59 -2.10 -4.70
C PHE A 57 0.24 -2.94 -3.46
N LEU A 58 -0.77 -3.80 -3.62
CA LEU A 58 -1.28 -4.73 -2.61
C LEU A 58 -0.41 -6.00 -2.56
N THR A 59 0.34 -6.21 -1.48
CA THR A 59 1.26 -7.36 -1.35
C THR A 59 0.53 -8.68 -1.10
N GLY A 60 -0.65 -8.65 -0.49
CA GLY A 60 -1.40 -9.79 0.03
C GLY A 60 -0.91 -10.29 1.39
N MET A 61 0.06 -9.63 2.03
CA MET A 61 0.57 -10.02 3.34
C MET A 61 -0.21 -9.30 4.45
N LEU A 62 -0.85 -10.08 5.33
CA LEU A 62 -1.48 -9.55 6.52
C LEU A 62 -0.45 -9.35 7.62
N ALA A 63 -0.49 -8.19 8.26
CA ALA A 63 0.29 -7.85 9.43
C ALA A 63 -0.63 -7.26 10.50
N VAL A 64 -0.34 -7.55 11.76
CA VAL A 64 -0.98 -6.90 12.91
C VAL A 64 -0.06 -5.75 13.32
N GLY A 65 -0.64 -4.57 13.47
CA GLY A 65 0.11 -3.34 13.77
C GLY A 65 0.65 -3.32 15.20
N ASP A 66 1.64 -4.14 15.54
CA ASP A 66 2.29 -4.11 16.86
C ASP A 66 3.75 -3.61 16.77
N ILE A 67 4.38 -3.71 15.59
CA ILE A 67 5.81 -3.46 15.44
C ILE A 67 6.13 -2.95 14.03
N VAL A 68 6.94 -1.89 13.98
CA VAL A 68 7.72 -1.30 12.86
C VAL A 68 6.99 -0.80 11.60
N GLU A 69 7.06 0.53 11.40
CA GLU A 69 7.31 1.30 10.16
C GLU A 69 6.73 0.80 8.81
N ALA A 70 5.67 0.01 8.80
CA ALA A 70 5.07 -0.53 7.58
C ALA A 70 3.72 0.12 7.30
N TYR A 71 3.42 0.35 6.02
CA TYR A 71 2.12 0.86 5.61
C TYR A 71 1.10 -0.27 5.62
N VAL A 72 0.07 -0.12 6.44
CA VAL A 72 -1.01 -1.10 6.60
C VAL A 72 -2.31 -0.49 6.07
N LEU A 73 -2.93 -1.15 5.10
CA LEU A 73 -4.26 -0.79 4.59
C LEU A 73 -5.31 -1.51 5.45
N VAL A 74 -6.06 -0.74 6.23
CA VAL A 74 -7.16 -1.23 7.06
C VAL A 74 -8.47 -1.01 6.29
N ASN A 75 -9.31 -2.05 6.24
CA ASN A 75 -10.50 -2.21 5.39
C ASN A 75 -10.19 -2.67 3.96
N VAL A 76 -10.06 -3.99 3.81
CA VAL A 76 -10.11 -4.68 2.52
C VAL A 76 -11.58 -5.03 2.24
N HIS A 77 -12.36 -4.07 1.76
CA HIS A 77 -13.76 -4.26 1.35
C HIS A 77 -14.01 -3.68 -0.04
#